data_AF-A0A559M143-F1
#
_entry.id   AF-A0A559M143-F1
#
_cell.length_a   1.000
_cell.length_b   1.000
_cell.length_c   1.000
_cell.angle_alpha   90.00
_cell.angle_beta   90.00
_cell.angle_gamma   90.00
#
_symmetry.space_group_name_H-M   'P 1'
#
loop_
_entity.id
_entity.type
_entity.pdbx_description
1 polymer ?
#
loop_
_entity_poly.entity_id
_entity_poly.type
_entity_poly.pdbx_seq_one_letter_code
_entity_poly.pdbx_strand_id
1 'polypeptide(L)'
;MTTPNPEFLRFTTHKSLTQRLILSTLTGRPIHVSQIRSSSPTNPGLAPHEISFLRLLDSITNGSSLQISYTGTTFTYIPGLITGSVVNNGDVVRCALPESCRRGVSWFLLPLCMLGPFSKAPLNVRFEGDGVITSATETGDVSVDSVRTAVLPLYEQFGVLGAKLELRVLQRSCAG
;
A
#
# COMPACT_ATOMS: atom_id res chain seq x y z
N MET A 1 26.96 3.28 22.36
CA MET A 1 26.76 1.90 21.86
C MET A 1 26.31 2.00 20.42
N THR A 2 27.12 1.56 19.46
CA THR A 2 26.75 1.55 18.04
C THR A 2 25.66 0.50 17.82
N THR A 3 24.45 0.94 17.48
CA THR A 3 23.37 0.04 17.09
C THR A 3 23.86 -0.83 15.92
N PRO A 4 23.73 -2.17 15.98
CA PRO A 4 24.11 -3.02 14.87
C PRO A 4 23.34 -2.59 13.62
N ASN A 5 24.02 -2.53 12.47
CA ASN A 5 23.36 -2.20 11.20
C ASN A 5 22.21 -3.19 10.99
N PRO A 6 20.99 -2.71 10.69
CA PRO A 6 19.85 -3.59 10.49
C PRO A 6 20.16 -4.58 9.36
N GLU A 7 20.03 -5.88 9.64
CA GLU A 7 20.16 -6.91 8.63
C GLU A 7 18.92 -6.87 7.72
N PHE A 8 19.15 -6.55 6.45
CA PHE A 8 18.07 -6.44 5.46
C PHE A 8 17.80 -7.80 4.81
N LEU A 9 16.54 -8.22 4.85
CA LEU A 9 16.08 -9.33 4.03
C LEU A 9 16.04 -8.91 2.55
N ARG A 10 16.79 -9.61 1.71
CA ARG A 10 16.99 -9.24 0.31
C ARG A 10 15.96 -9.91 -0.60
N PHE A 11 15.28 -9.11 -1.40
CA PHE A 11 14.41 -9.56 -2.48
C PHE A 11 14.85 -8.99 -3.83
N THR A 12 14.40 -9.65 -4.89
CA THR A 12 14.63 -9.23 -6.27
C THR A 12 13.31 -9.07 -7.00
N THR A 13 13.29 -8.19 -8.00
CA THR A 13 12.17 -7.88 -8.89
C THR A 13 10.98 -7.16 -8.23
N HIS A 14 10.07 -6.67 -9.08
CA HIS A 14 8.85 -5.96 -8.70
C HIS A 14 7.64 -6.89 -8.46
N LYS A 15 7.80 -8.21 -8.65
CA LYS A 15 6.69 -9.16 -8.50
C LYS A 15 6.25 -9.24 -7.03
N SER A 16 4.93 -9.16 -6.79
CA SER A 16 4.34 -9.21 -5.45
C SER A 16 4.88 -8.14 -4.49
N LEU A 17 5.25 -6.96 -5.00
CA LEU A 17 5.86 -5.88 -4.22
C LEU A 17 4.98 -5.43 -3.04
N THR A 18 3.66 -5.31 -3.24
CA THR A 18 2.72 -4.97 -2.15
C THR A 18 2.72 -6.02 -1.04
N GLN A 19 2.63 -7.31 -1.39
CA GLN A 19 2.64 -8.39 -0.40
C GLN A 19 3.93 -8.40 0.41
N ARG A 20 5.09 -8.19 -0.24
CA ARG A 20 6.39 -8.12 0.46
C ARG A 20 6.45 -6.96 1.44
N LEU A 21 5.93 -5.79 1.05
CA LEU A 21 5.85 -4.62 1.93
C LEU A 21 4.92 -4.87 3.12
N ILE A 22 3.70 -5.36 2.90
CA ILE A 22 2.75 -5.69 3.98
C ILE A 22 3.39 -6.68 4.97
N LEU A 23 3.99 -7.77 4.47
CA LEU A 23 4.61 -8.78 5.33
C LEU A 23 5.81 -8.21 6.08
N SER A 24 6.61 -7.35 5.47
CA SER A 24 7.68 -6.62 6.15
C SER A 24 7.11 -5.74 7.28
N THR A 25 6.03 -5.00 7.02
CA THR A 25 5.34 -4.18 8.03
C THR A 25 4.78 -5.01 9.18
N LEU A 26 4.12 -6.15 8.89
CA LEU A 26 3.54 -7.03 9.91
C LEU A 26 4.59 -7.78 10.73
N THR A 27 5.70 -8.18 10.12
CA THR A 27 6.76 -8.95 10.80
C THR A 27 7.84 -8.05 11.43
N GLY A 28 7.81 -6.75 11.16
CA GLY A 28 8.84 -5.80 11.62
C GLY A 28 10.23 -6.05 11.01
N ARG A 29 10.33 -6.81 9.91
CA ARG A 29 11.61 -7.17 9.30
C ARG A 29 12.00 -6.17 8.19
N PRO A 30 13.16 -5.49 8.29
CA PRO A 30 13.66 -4.62 7.23
C PRO A 30 13.91 -5.40 5.94
N ILE A 31 13.52 -4.83 4.80
CA ILE A 31 13.70 -5.44 3.48
C ILE A 31 14.51 -4.53 2.55
N HIS A 32 15.27 -5.15 1.66
CA HIS A 32 15.93 -4.49 0.54
C HIS A 32 15.49 -5.16 -0.75
N VAL A 33 14.85 -4.42 -1.65
CA VAL A 33 14.37 -4.93 -2.93
C VAL A 33 15.21 -4.35 -4.05
N SER A 34 15.74 -5.21 -4.91
CA SER A 34 16.57 -4.81 -6.05
C SER A 34 16.02 -5.31 -7.38
N GLN A 35 16.57 -4.84 -8.51
CA GLN A 35 16.20 -5.28 -9.87
C GLN A 35 14.74 -5.00 -10.23
N ILE A 36 14.21 -3.86 -9.81
CA ILE A 36 12.85 -3.39 -10.14
C ILE A 36 12.86 -2.87 -11.58
N ARG A 37 12.33 -3.67 -12.51
CA ARG A 37 12.22 -3.37 -13.95
C ARG A 37 13.54 -2.91 -14.57
N SER A 38 14.67 -3.44 -14.09
CA SER A 38 16.01 -3.08 -14.57
C SER A 38 16.24 -3.43 -16.04
N SER A 39 15.49 -4.40 -16.58
CA SER A 39 15.53 -4.79 -17.99
C SER A 39 14.62 -3.96 -18.91
N SER A 40 13.78 -3.07 -18.37
CA SER A 40 12.84 -2.27 -19.16
C SER A 40 13.55 -1.04 -19.75
N PRO A 41 13.66 -0.90 -21.08
CA PRO A 41 14.33 0.24 -21.69
C PRO A 41 13.49 1.52 -21.65
N THR A 42 12.16 1.40 -21.50
CA THR A 42 11.24 2.54 -21.58
C THR A 42 10.87 3.11 -20.22
N ASN A 43 10.72 2.26 -19.21
CA ASN A 43 10.30 2.65 -17.87
C ASN A 43 11.04 1.78 -16.82
N PRO A 44 12.34 2.03 -16.59
CA PRO A 44 13.07 1.35 -15.52
C PRO A 44 12.63 1.86 -14.14
N GLY A 45 12.72 0.99 -13.13
CA GLY A 45 12.45 1.35 -11.73
C GLY A 45 10.99 1.23 -11.29
N LEU A 46 10.68 1.92 -10.19
CA LEU A 46 9.34 1.94 -9.58
C LEU A 46 8.32 2.64 -10.46
N ALA A 47 7.15 2.02 -10.61
CA ALA A 47 6.01 2.61 -11.29
C ALA A 47 5.29 3.65 -10.41
N PRO A 48 4.53 4.60 -10.99
CA PRO A 48 3.85 5.64 -10.22
C PRO A 48 2.95 5.11 -9.10
N HIS A 49 2.19 4.03 -9.36
CA HIS A 49 1.33 3.40 -8.36
C HIS A 49 2.12 2.79 -7.20
N GLU A 50 3.32 2.24 -7.46
CA GLU A 50 4.20 1.69 -6.43
C GLU A 50 4.74 2.81 -5.53
N ILE A 51 5.12 3.95 -6.11
CA ILE A 51 5.55 5.14 -5.36
C ILE A 51 4.40 5.69 -4.50
N SER A 52 3.19 5.81 -5.06
CA SER A 52 2.01 6.23 -4.29
C SER A 52 1.69 5.27 -3.14
N PHE A 53 1.87 3.96 -3.34
CA PHE A 53 1.67 2.97 -2.28
C PHE A 53 2.73 3.05 -1.19
N LEU A 54 3.99 3.29 -1.57
CA LEU A 54 5.06 3.53 -0.60
C LEU A 54 4.81 4.77 0.26
N ARG A 55 4.33 5.87 -0.35
CA ARG A 55 3.92 7.08 0.39
C ARG A 55 2.73 6.84 1.30
N LEU A 56 1.75 6.08 0.83
CA LEU A 56 0.60 5.67 1.63
C LEU A 56 1.06 4.84 2.84
N LEU A 57 1.97 3.88 2.64
CA LEU A 57 2.49 3.05 3.72
C LEU A 57 3.22 3.89 4.77
N ASP A 58 4.01 4.87 4.34
CA ASP A 58 4.68 5.82 5.24
C ASP A 58 3.67 6.66 6.04
N SER A 59 2.56 7.08 5.43
CA SER A 59 1.54 7.90 6.10
C SER A 59 0.70 7.17 7.16
N ILE A 60 0.59 5.83 7.07
CA ILE A 60 -0.20 5.00 8.00
C ILE A 60 0.67 4.31 9.06
N THR A 61 2.00 4.39 8.89
CA THR A 61 2.98 3.85 9.84
C THR A 61 3.73 5.00 10.51
N ASN A 62 4.33 4.73 11.67
CA ASN A 62 5.14 5.69 12.39
C ASN A 62 6.53 5.10 12.64
N GLY A 63 7.57 5.86 12.31
CA GLY A 63 8.96 5.41 12.41
C GLY A 63 9.40 4.48 11.27
N SER A 64 8.64 4.41 10.18
CA SER A 64 9.12 3.79 8.94
C SER A 64 10.23 4.63 8.32
N SER A 65 11.17 3.96 7.64
CA SER A 65 12.17 4.63 6.82
C SER A 65 12.23 3.99 5.45
N LEU A 66 12.02 4.79 4.42
CA LEU A 66 12.05 4.39 3.02
C LEU A 66 13.18 5.12 2.30
N GLN A 67 14.08 4.36 1.66
CA GLN A 67 15.17 4.91 0.87
C GLN A 67 15.12 4.31 -0.53
N ILE A 68 14.94 5.15 -1.55
CA ILE A 68 14.89 4.75 -2.95
C ILE A 68 16.20 5.16 -3.62
N SER A 69 16.78 4.29 -4.45
CA SER A 69 17.98 4.64 -5.20
C SER A 69 17.69 5.67 -6.30
N TYR A 70 18.74 6.36 -6.74
CA TYR A 70 18.64 7.38 -7.79
C TYR A 70 17.96 6.87 -9.07
N THR A 71 18.20 5.61 -9.45
CA THR A 71 17.58 5.00 -10.65
C THR A 71 16.20 4.40 -10.38
N GLY A 72 15.73 4.37 -9.12
CA GLY A 72 14.46 3.78 -8.73
C GLY A 72 14.36 2.26 -8.90
N THR A 73 15.46 1.60 -9.28
CA THR A 73 15.53 0.14 -9.52
C THR A 73 15.78 -0.67 -8.25
N THR A 74 16.10 0.01 -7.15
CA THR A 74 16.30 -0.59 -5.83
C THR A 74 15.70 0.33 -4.76
N PHE A 75 15.17 -0.27 -3.69
CA PHE A 75 14.79 0.47 -2.49
C PHE A 75 15.04 -0.36 -1.24
N THR A 76 15.17 0.34 -0.11
CA THR A 76 15.27 -0.23 1.22
C THR A 76 14.09 0.29 2.04
N TYR A 77 13.41 -0.63 2.73
CA TYR A 77 12.27 -0.32 3.60
C TYR A 77 12.53 -0.88 4.99
N ILE A 78 12.56 0.01 5.97
CA ILE A 78 12.59 -0.32 7.40
C ILE A 78 11.16 -0.09 7.91
N PRO A 79 10.44 -1.14 8.32
CA PRO A 79 9.06 -1.01 8.77
C PRO A 79 8.98 -0.29 10.13
N GLY A 80 7.94 0.53 10.29
CA GLY A 80 7.57 1.18 11.54
C GLY A 80 6.35 0.53 12.20
N LEU A 81 5.81 1.19 13.24
CA LEU A 81 4.59 0.76 13.91
C LEU A 81 3.36 1.18 13.10
N ILE A 82 2.38 0.29 12.95
CA ILE A 82 1.11 0.60 12.28
C ILE A 82 0.26 1.43 13.25
N THR A 83 0.21 2.74 13.03
CA THR A 83 -0.50 3.66 13.91
C THR A 83 -1.92 3.97 13.42
N GLY A 84 -2.19 3.78 12.13
CA GLY A 84 -3.47 4.17 11.53
C GLY A 84 -3.55 5.69 11.38
N SER A 85 -4.74 6.27 11.59
CA SER A 85 -4.95 7.72 11.42
C SER A 85 -4.42 8.61 12.56
N VAL A 86 -3.69 8.06 13.53
CA VAL A 86 -3.14 8.84 14.66
C VAL A 86 -2.12 9.88 14.21
N VAL A 87 -1.30 9.56 13.19
CA VAL A 87 -0.26 10.47 12.67
C VAL A 87 -0.87 11.78 12.14
N ASN A 88 -2.11 11.73 11.66
CA ASN A 88 -2.85 12.90 11.20
C ASN A 88 -3.76 13.49 12.27
N ASN A 89 -3.43 13.33 13.57
CA ASN A 89 -4.26 13.78 14.70
C ASN A 89 -5.69 13.20 14.69
N GLY A 90 -5.87 11.98 14.16
CA GLY A 90 -7.19 11.36 13.97
C GLY A 90 -7.92 11.79 12.69
N ASP A 91 -7.32 12.65 11.88
CA ASP A 91 -7.84 13.06 10.57
C ASP A 91 -7.60 11.97 9.50
N VAL A 92 -8.28 12.13 8.37
CA VAL A 92 -8.26 11.22 7.24
C VAL A 92 -6.92 11.27 6.51
N VAL A 93 -6.28 10.11 6.36
CA VAL A 93 -5.08 9.93 5.54
C VAL A 93 -5.45 10.12 4.08
N ARG A 94 -4.95 11.17 3.44
CA ARG A 94 -5.22 11.48 2.04
C ARG A 94 -4.19 10.80 1.13
N CYS A 95 -4.67 9.95 0.24
CA CYS A 95 -3.86 9.28 -0.77
C CYS A 95 -4.19 9.88 -2.14
N ALA A 96 -3.34 10.82 -2.58
CA ALA A 96 -3.45 11.42 -3.90
C ALA A 96 -2.85 10.49 -4.97
N LEU A 97 -3.70 9.96 -5.85
CA LEU A 97 -3.28 9.12 -6.98
C LEU A 97 -3.11 9.98 -8.24
N PRO A 98 -1.90 10.01 -8.85
CA PRO A 98 -1.64 10.79 -10.06
C PRO A 98 -2.36 10.17 -11.27
N GLU A 99 -2.64 10.97 -12.30
CA GLU A 99 -3.23 10.53 -13.58
C GLU A 99 -2.46 9.35 -14.22
N SER A 100 -1.15 9.26 -14.01
CA SER A 100 -0.32 8.16 -14.50
C SER A 100 -0.58 6.81 -13.82
N CYS A 101 -1.44 6.76 -12.80
CA CYS A 101 -1.85 5.54 -12.12
C CYS A 101 -2.89 4.78 -12.96
N ARG A 102 -2.43 3.73 -13.65
CA ARG A 102 -3.29 2.82 -14.43
C ARG A 102 -3.85 1.64 -13.63
N ARG A 103 -3.59 1.59 -12.32
CA ARG A 103 -4.05 0.51 -11.43
C ARG A 103 -5.35 0.91 -10.76
N GLY A 104 -6.21 -0.07 -10.56
CA GLY A 104 -7.45 0.08 -9.82
C GLY A 104 -7.17 0.39 -8.35
N VAL A 105 -8.05 1.15 -7.70
CA VAL A 105 -7.93 1.48 -6.28
C VAL A 105 -7.93 0.23 -5.40
N SER A 106 -8.50 -0.90 -5.85
CA SER A 106 -8.44 -2.19 -5.16
C SER A 106 -7.00 -2.66 -4.93
N TRP A 107 -6.06 -2.28 -5.80
CA TRP A 107 -4.65 -2.63 -5.65
C TRP A 107 -4.02 -2.01 -4.38
N PHE A 108 -4.52 -0.84 -3.97
CA PHE A 108 -4.15 -0.18 -2.73
C PHE A 108 -5.04 -0.64 -1.56
N LEU A 109 -6.31 -0.92 -1.83
CA LEU A 109 -7.29 -1.23 -0.79
C LEU A 109 -7.07 -2.61 -0.17
N LEU A 110 -6.77 -3.64 -0.97
CA LEU A 110 -6.46 -4.98 -0.47
C LEU A 110 -5.30 -5.00 0.54
N PRO A 111 -4.13 -4.37 0.27
CA PRO A 111 -3.07 -4.25 1.27
C PRO A 111 -3.52 -3.55 2.55
N LEU A 112 -4.30 -2.47 2.43
CA LEU A 112 -4.79 -1.74 3.60
C LEU A 112 -5.74 -2.58 4.45
N CYS A 113 -6.64 -3.35 3.82
CA CYS A 113 -7.53 -4.26 4.55
C CYS A 113 -6.74 -5.30 5.35
N MET A 114 -5.59 -5.76 4.84
CA MET A 114 -4.72 -6.69 5.57
C MET A 114 -4.00 -6.03 6.76
N LEU A 115 -3.63 -4.75 6.65
CA LEU A 115 -2.95 -4.01 7.73
C LEU A 115 -3.91 -3.45 8.79
N GLY A 116 -5.13 -3.08 8.39
CA GLY A 116 -6.11 -2.36 9.22
C GLY A 116 -6.36 -2.99 10.59
N PRO A 117 -6.64 -4.30 10.70
CA PRO A 117 -6.90 -4.96 12.00
C PRO A 117 -5.73 -4.93 12.99
N PHE A 118 -4.50 -4.70 12.51
CA PHE A 118 -3.28 -4.69 13.33
C PHE A 118 -2.81 -3.27 13.67
N SER A 119 -3.63 -2.25 13.38
CA SER A 119 -3.31 -0.85 13.66
C SER A 119 -3.66 -0.44 15.10
N LYS A 120 -2.91 0.51 15.65
CA LYS A 120 -3.15 1.05 17.00
C LYS A 120 -4.48 1.79 17.13
N ALA A 121 -4.94 2.45 16.07
CA ALA A 121 -6.19 3.20 16.03
C ALA A 121 -6.86 3.03 14.65
N PRO A 122 -8.14 3.42 14.50
CA PRO A 122 -8.87 3.26 13.25
C PRO A 122 -8.12 3.82 12.03
N LEU A 123 -8.20 3.09 10.92
CA LEU A 123 -7.57 3.44 9.67
C LEU A 123 -8.57 4.17 8.77
N ASN A 124 -8.53 5.50 8.76
CA ASN A 124 -9.37 6.33 7.91
C ASN A 124 -8.54 6.84 6.72
N VAL A 125 -8.71 6.22 5.55
CA VAL A 125 -7.98 6.59 4.33
C VAL A 125 -8.97 7.08 3.27
N ARG A 126 -8.65 8.21 2.64
CA ARG A 126 -9.39 8.76 1.50
C ARG A 126 -8.49 8.78 0.28
N PHE A 127 -8.90 8.05 -0.75
CA PHE A 127 -8.28 8.12 -2.08
C PHE A 127 -8.86 9.29 -2.86
N GLU A 128 -8.01 10.14 -3.40
CA GLU A 128 -8.37 11.31 -4.20
C GLU A 128 -7.37 11.52 -5.35
N GLY A 129 -7.70 12.38 -6.31
CA GLY A 129 -6.88 12.64 -7.50
C GLY A 129 -7.37 11.97 -8.78
N ASP A 130 -6.73 12.32 -9.88
CA ASP A 130 -7.19 11.98 -11.24
C ASP A 130 -6.97 10.50 -11.59
N GLY A 131 -6.04 9.83 -10.90
CA GLY A 131 -5.72 8.41 -11.10
C GLY A 131 -6.60 7.43 -10.30
N VAL A 132 -7.69 7.90 -9.69
CA VAL A 132 -8.55 7.03 -8.86
C VAL A 132 -9.53 6.26 -9.76
N ILE A 133 -9.14 5.04 -10.15
CA ILE A 133 -10.00 4.13 -10.90
C ILE A 133 -10.74 3.20 -9.93
N THR A 134 -12.07 3.25 -9.92
CA THR A 134 -12.91 2.43 -9.02
C THR A 134 -13.47 1.15 -9.67
N SER A 135 -13.38 1.05 -11.00
CA SER A 135 -13.75 -0.13 -11.75
C SER A 135 -12.68 -1.23 -11.69
N ALA A 136 -13.00 -2.41 -12.21
CA ALA A 136 -11.99 -3.39 -12.56
C ALA A 136 -11.06 -2.84 -13.64
N THR A 137 -9.81 -3.33 -13.69
CA THR A 137 -8.83 -2.97 -14.72
C THR A 137 -8.34 -4.21 -15.46
N GLU A 138 -7.84 -4.01 -16.68
CA GLU A 138 -7.25 -5.08 -17.51
C GLU A 138 -6.04 -5.75 -16.85
N THR A 139 -5.41 -5.09 -15.88
CA THR A 139 -4.28 -5.65 -15.13
C THR A 139 -4.69 -6.69 -14.08
N GLY A 140 -5.99 -6.98 -13.97
CA GLY A 140 -6.55 -7.96 -13.03
C GLY A 140 -6.99 -7.36 -11.69
N ASP A 141 -7.11 -6.04 -11.61
CA ASP A 141 -7.65 -5.38 -10.42
C ASP A 141 -9.18 -5.54 -10.38
N VAL A 142 -9.74 -5.70 -9.17
CA VAL A 142 -11.17 -5.89 -8.96
C VAL A 142 -11.87 -4.55 -8.70
N SER A 143 -13.18 -4.49 -8.95
CA SER A 143 -13.94 -3.28 -8.63
C SER A 143 -14.02 -3.05 -7.12
N VAL A 144 -14.24 -1.79 -6.72
CA VAL A 144 -14.43 -1.44 -5.31
C VAL A 144 -15.63 -2.16 -4.68
N ASP A 145 -16.71 -2.32 -5.45
CA ASP A 145 -17.90 -3.01 -5.00
C ASP A 145 -17.60 -4.50 -4.75
N SER A 146 -16.78 -5.14 -5.60
CA SER A 146 -16.31 -6.51 -5.39
C SER A 146 -15.47 -6.65 -4.11
N VAL A 147 -14.59 -5.69 -3.80
CA VAL A 147 -13.84 -5.75 -2.54
C VAL A 147 -14.77 -5.62 -1.34
N ARG A 148 -15.75 -4.72 -1.42
CA ARG A 148 -16.73 -4.51 -0.35
C ARG A 148 -17.57 -5.77 -0.07
N THR A 149 -18.06 -6.44 -1.11
CA THR A 149 -19.02 -7.55 -0.94
C THR A 149 -18.36 -8.92 -0.86
N ALA A 150 -17.19 -9.13 -1.47
CA ALA A 150 -16.54 -10.43 -1.49
C ALA A 150 -15.39 -10.55 -0.48
N VAL A 151 -14.65 -9.47 -0.24
CA VAL A 151 -13.43 -9.52 0.58
C VAL A 151 -13.70 -9.10 2.02
N LEU A 152 -14.41 -8.00 2.26
CA LEU A 152 -14.68 -7.52 3.63
C LEU A 152 -15.42 -8.54 4.52
N PRO A 153 -16.45 -9.28 4.03
CA PRO A 153 -17.12 -10.27 4.87
C PRO A 153 -16.23 -11.42 5.33
N LEU A 154 -15.14 -11.72 4.60
CA LEU A 154 -14.19 -12.75 5.01
C LEU A 154 -13.48 -12.38 6.32
N TYR A 155 -13.30 -11.09 6.59
CA TYR A 155 -12.67 -10.63 7.83
C TYR A 155 -13.51 -10.92 9.08
N GLU A 156 -14.84 -11.04 8.93
CA GLU A 156 -15.72 -11.46 10.04
C GLU A 156 -15.38 -12.86 10.53
N GLN A 157 -15.02 -13.76 9.61
CA GLN A 157 -14.59 -15.13 9.95
C GLN A 157 -13.27 -15.15 10.72
N PHE A 158 -12.43 -14.11 10.55
CA PHE A 158 -11.20 -13.91 11.32
C PHE A 158 -11.42 -13.14 12.63
N GLY A 159 -12.66 -12.87 13.02
CA GLY A 159 -13.00 -12.18 14.27
C GLY A 159 -12.91 -10.66 14.21
N VAL A 160 -12.73 -10.07 13.03
CA VAL A 160 -12.80 -8.62 12.84
C VAL A 160 -14.27 -8.22 12.73
N LEU A 161 -14.75 -7.36 13.63
CA LEU A 161 -16.14 -6.91 13.65
C LEU A 161 -16.49 -6.18 12.35
N GLY A 162 -17.26 -6.82 11.46
CA GLY A 162 -17.65 -6.25 10.16
C GLY A 162 -18.44 -4.95 10.27
N ALA A 163 -19.18 -4.74 11.38
CA ALA A 163 -19.85 -3.47 11.67
C ALA A 163 -18.91 -2.26 11.79
N LYS A 164 -17.60 -2.46 11.97
CA LYS A 164 -16.58 -1.40 12.00
C LYS A 164 -15.81 -1.26 10.68
N LEU A 165 -16.08 -2.13 9.70
CA LEU A 165 -15.46 -2.07 8.38
C LEU A 165 -16.36 -1.24 7.45
N GLU A 166 -16.02 0.04 7.29
CA GLU A 166 -16.74 0.92 6.38
C GLU A 166 -15.91 1.19 5.12
N LEU A 167 -16.54 0.96 3.97
CA LEU A 167 -16.02 1.38 2.68
C LEU A 167 -17.10 2.21 1.99
N ARG A 168 -16.86 3.50 1.81
CA ARG A 168 -17.79 4.43 1.14
C ARG A 168 -17.17 4.97 -0.15
N VAL A 169 -17.95 4.91 -1.24
CA VAL A 169 -17.57 5.48 -2.54
C VAL A 169 -18.34 6.78 -2.72
N LEU A 170 -17.63 7.88 -2.93
CA LEU A 170 -18.24 9.20 -3.16
C LEU A 170 -18.47 9.46 -4.65
N GLN A 171 -17.52 9.04 -5.48
CA GLN A 171 -17.57 9.17 -6.93
C GLN A 171 -17.00 7.88 -7.56
N ARG A 172 -17.56 7.49 -8.70
CA ARG A 172 -17.10 6.33 -9.48
C ARG A 172 -16.39 6.80 -10.73
N SER A 173 -15.36 6.07 -11.11
CA SER A 173 -14.55 6.27 -12.32
C SER A 173 -14.13 4.91 -12.90
N CYS A 174 -13.96 4.87 -14.22
CA CYS A 174 -13.51 3.71 -14.98
C CYS A 174 -12.16 3.99 -15.64
N ALA A 175 -11.42 2.94 -16.01
CA ALA A 175 -10.27 3.08 -16.90
C ALA A 175 -10.77 3.56 -18.27
N GLY A 176 -10.31 4.73 -18.71
CA GLY A 176 -10.58 5.32 -20.02
C GLY A 176 -9.46 5.04 -21.01
#